data_AF-A0A1G1M1Q7-F1
#
_entry.id   AF-A0A1G1M1Q7-F1
#
_cell.length_a   1.000
_cell.length_b   1.000
_cell.length_c   1.000
_cell.angle_alpha   90.00
_cell.angle_beta   90.00
_cell.angle_gamma   90.00
#
_symmetry.space_group_name_H-M   'P 1'
#
loop_
_entity.id
_entity.type
_entity.pdbx_description
1 polymer ?
#
loop_
_entity_poly.entity_id
_entity_poly.type
_entity_poly.pdbx_seq_one_letter_code
_entity_poly.pdbx_strand_id
1 'polypeptide(L)'
;MAGRALDERAWTLLIAGIILLGVTYSLLGPVPSPQPPVPVSSVPRLDPAMIPLVTGEEPIDVLFIKSGCPVCHAIPGIQGADGRVGPKLVLGTTGPQRLADPRYRGRARTVRDYIVESVLEPGAYVVSGYPDRTMPGWYGQKLSAEAMGRMAAYLEALAEDS
;
A
#
# COMPACT_ATOMS: atom_id res chain seq x y z
N MET A 1 0.77 -40.79 43.91
CA MET A 1 1.72 -40.55 42.80
C MET A 1 2.26 -39.13 42.96
N ALA A 2 3.43 -38.98 43.60
CA ALA A 2 4.03 -37.69 43.89
C ALA A 2 5.11 -37.37 42.85
N GLY A 3 4.89 -36.34 42.04
CA GLY A 3 5.87 -35.81 41.10
C GLY A 3 6.98 -35.07 41.86
N ARG A 4 8.23 -35.50 41.67
CA ARG A 4 9.40 -34.84 42.25
C ARG A 4 9.64 -33.52 41.50
N ALA A 5 9.42 -32.39 42.17
CA ALA A 5 9.89 -31.10 41.69
C ALA A 5 11.42 -31.11 41.64
N LEU A 6 12.00 -30.72 40.50
CA LEU A 6 13.45 -30.64 40.32
C LEU A 6 14.03 -29.49 41.18
N ASP A 7 15.08 -29.79 41.94
CA ASP A 7 15.85 -28.85 42.78
C ASP A 7 16.35 -27.66 41.94
N GLU A 8 16.32 -26.44 42.50
CA GLU A 8 16.85 -25.21 41.90
C GLU A 8 18.31 -25.35 41.45
N ARG A 9 19.08 -26.20 42.14
CA ARG A 9 20.46 -26.54 41.76
C ARG A 9 20.52 -27.32 40.44
N ALA A 10 19.54 -28.17 40.15
CA ALA A 10 19.47 -28.90 38.89
C ALA A 10 19.10 -27.96 37.72
N TRP A 11 18.22 -27.00 37.96
CA TRP A 11 17.85 -25.99 36.97
C TRP A 11 19.00 -25.03 36.64
N THR A 12 19.73 -24.57 37.66
CA THR A 12 20.89 -23.69 37.45
C THR A 12 22.00 -24.39 36.67
N LEU A 13 22.26 -25.68 36.93
CA LEU A 13 23.23 -26.47 36.16
C LEU A 13 22.78 -26.72 34.71
N LEU A 14 21.49 -26.95 34.46
CA LEU A 14 20.95 -27.11 33.10
C LEU A 14 21.07 -25.83 32.29
N ILE A 15 20.73 -24.68 32.87
CA ILE A 15 20.83 -23.37 32.20
C ILE A 15 22.30 -23.05 31.92
N ALA A 16 23.20 -23.24 32.90
CA ALA A 16 24.62 -23.04 32.70
C ALA A 16 25.19 -23.94 31.60
N GLY A 17 24.75 -25.21 31.52
CA GLY A 17 25.12 -26.14 30.46
C GLY A 17 24.66 -25.68 29.07
N ILE A 18 23.42 -25.19 28.95
CA ILE A 18 22.87 -24.67 27.68
C ILE A 18 23.64 -23.42 27.23
N ILE A 19 23.96 -22.52 28.16
CA ILE A 19 24.74 -21.32 27.86
C ILE A 19 26.16 -21.69 27.40
N LEU A 20 26.82 -22.62 28.09
CA LEU A 20 28.16 -23.08 27.71
C LEU A 20 28.16 -23.77 26.33
N LEU A 21 27.11 -24.54 26.02
CA LEU A 21 26.91 -25.18 24.72
C LEU A 21 26.68 -24.15 23.60
N GLY A 22 25.89 -23.10 23.86
CA GLY A 22 25.67 -22.02 22.90
C GLY A 22 26.94 -21.21 22.60
N VAL A 23 27.75 -20.93 23.62
CA VAL A 23 29.03 -20.21 23.48
C VAL A 23 30.05 -21.06 22.70
N THR A 24 30.17 -22.34 23.01
CA THR A 24 31.06 -23.25 22.27
C THR A 24 30.63 -23.42 20.81
N TYR A 25 29.32 -23.53 20.54
CA TYR A 25 28.80 -23.55 19.17
C TYR A 25 29.10 -22.25 18.40
N SER A 26 29.03 -21.10 19.08
CA SER A 26 29.32 -19.79 18.47
C SER A 26 30.82 -19.60 18.18
N LEU A 27 31.71 -20.24 18.94
CA LEU A 27 33.16 -20.17 18.74
C LEU A 27 33.68 -21.18 17.71
N LEU A 28 33.01 -22.32 17.51
CA LEU A 28 33.39 -23.36 16.54
C LEU A 28 32.60 -23.28 15.22
N GLY A 29 31.62 -22.37 15.12
CA GLY A 29 30.85 -22.15 13.90
C GLY A 29 31.73 -21.66 12.73
N PRO A 30 31.45 -22.07 11.49
CA PRO A 30 32.21 -21.65 10.33
C PRO A 30 32.14 -20.12 10.16
N VAL A 31 33.30 -19.48 10.14
CA VAL A 31 33.43 -18.03 9.86
C VAL A 31 32.92 -17.78 8.45
N PRO A 32 32.00 -16.81 8.24
CA PRO A 32 31.60 -16.40 6.89
C PRO A 32 32.85 -16.00 6.09
N SER A 33 33.07 -16.63 4.94
CA SER A 33 34.21 -16.28 4.10
C SER A 33 34.14 -14.79 3.71
N PRO A 34 35.27 -14.06 3.73
CA PRO A 34 35.31 -12.69 3.25
C PRO A 34 34.83 -12.64 1.80
N GLN A 35 33.71 -11.96 1.54
CA GLN A 35 33.29 -11.70 0.17
C GLN A 35 34.30 -10.74 -0.46
N PRO A 36 34.75 -11.00 -1.71
CA PRO A 36 35.62 -10.06 -2.42
C PRO A 36 34.94 -8.68 -2.51
N PRO A 37 35.71 -7.58 -2.52
CA PRO A 37 35.14 -6.23 -2.58
C PRO A 37 34.29 -6.11 -3.84
N VAL A 38 32.99 -5.90 -3.65
CA VAL A 38 32.08 -5.53 -4.74
C VAL A 38 32.63 -4.27 -5.40
N PRO A 39 32.83 -4.26 -6.73
CA PRO A 39 33.36 -3.10 -7.42
C PRO A 39 32.42 -1.91 -7.19
N VAL A 40 32.93 -0.89 -6.49
CA VAL A 40 32.29 0.40 -6.25
C VAL A 40 32.26 1.23 -7.54
N SER A 41 31.51 0.76 -8.52
CA SER A 41 31.12 1.58 -9.67
C SER A 41 29.72 1.17 -10.10
N SER A 42 28.74 1.59 -9.30
CA SER A 42 27.35 1.62 -9.73
C SER A 42 26.70 2.86 -9.15
N VAL A 43 26.78 3.97 -9.88
CA VAL A 43 25.71 4.96 -9.75
C VAL A 43 24.42 4.19 -10.03
N PRO A 44 23.44 4.13 -9.11
CA PRO A 44 22.20 3.42 -9.36
C PRO A 44 21.59 3.99 -10.64
N ARG A 45 21.50 3.18 -11.70
CA ARG A 45 20.71 3.58 -12.86
C ARG A 45 19.25 3.53 -12.43
N LEU A 46 18.64 4.70 -12.26
CA LEU A 46 17.20 4.80 -12.06
C LEU A 46 16.52 4.23 -13.30
N ASP A 47 15.75 3.15 -13.14
CA ASP A 47 14.85 2.68 -14.19
C ASP A 47 13.74 3.72 -14.35
N PRO A 48 13.58 4.36 -15.53
CA PRO A 48 12.48 5.29 -15.77
C PRO A 48 11.10 4.69 -15.48
N ALA A 49 10.95 3.37 -15.55
CA ALA A 49 9.72 2.67 -15.18
C ALA A 49 9.40 2.73 -13.68
N MET A 50 10.39 3.00 -12.82
CA MET A 50 10.18 3.18 -11.38
C MET A 50 9.95 4.64 -10.96
N ILE A 51 10.03 5.59 -11.90
CA ILE A 51 9.76 6.99 -11.59
C ILE A 51 8.24 7.15 -11.41
N PRO A 52 7.77 7.62 -10.23
CA PRO A 52 6.36 7.87 -10.01
C PRO A 52 5.91 9.07 -10.84
N LEU A 53 4.64 9.08 -11.24
CA LEU A 53 4.00 10.23 -11.91
C LEU A 53 3.91 11.44 -10.98
N VAL A 54 3.75 11.17 -9.69
CA VAL A 54 3.56 12.16 -8.62
C VAL A 54 4.19 11.67 -7.33
N THR A 55 4.82 12.57 -6.58
CA THR A 55 5.52 12.24 -5.33
C THR A 55 4.61 12.40 -4.12
N GLY A 56 3.59 13.25 -4.20
CA GLY A 56 2.70 13.60 -3.09
C GLY A 56 3.04 14.95 -2.46
N GLU A 57 4.20 15.51 -2.78
CA GLU A 57 4.62 16.85 -2.36
C GLU A 57 3.88 17.93 -3.17
N GLU A 58 3.31 17.57 -4.31
CA GLU A 58 2.58 18.51 -5.15
C GLU A 58 1.24 18.97 -4.53
N PRO A 59 0.75 20.15 -4.94
CA PRO A 59 -0.62 20.57 -4.66
C PRO A 59 -1.64 19.52 -5.10
N ILE A 60 -2.78 19.46 -4.39
CA ILE A 60 -3.76 18.38 -4.56
C ILE A 60 -4.31 18.29 -5.99
N ASP A 61 -4.54 19.43 -6.65
CA ASP A 61 -4.97 19.52 -8.04
C ASP A 61 -3.92 18.95 -9.01
N VAL A 62 -2.65 19.28 -8.78
CA VAL A 62 -1.53 18.77 -9.58
C VAL A 62 -1.42 17.25 -9.46
N LEU A 63 -1.72 16.67 -8.29
CA LEU A 63 -1.73 15.21 -8.12
C LEU A 63 -2.73 14.54 -9.07
N PHE A 64 -3.96 15.06 -9.17
CA PHE A 64 -4.97 14.53 -10.09
C PHE A 64 -4.64 14.80 -11.55
N ILE A 65 -4.20 16.02 -11.88
CA ILE A 65 -3.92 16.44 -13.26
C ILE A 65 -2.77 15.63 -13.86
N LYS A 66 -1.62 15.52 -13.16
CA LYS A 66 -0.47 14.75 -13.65
C LYS A 66 -0.76 13.25 -13.73
N SER A 67 -1.63 12.74 -12.86
CA SER A 67 -2.06 11.33 -12.89
C SER A 67 -3.11 11.05 -13.97
N GLY A 68 -3.61 12.07 -14.66
CA GLY A 68 -4.56 11.95 -15.77
C GLY A 68 -6.01 11.65 -15.35
N CYS A 69 -6.34 11.71 -14.06
CA CYS A 69 -7.69 11.42 -13.55
C CYS A 69 -8.79 12.28 -14.20
N PRO A 70 -8.58 13.60 -14.42
CA PRO A 70 -9.55 14.51 -15.05
C PRO A 70 -10.05 14.08 -16.44
N VAL A 71 -9.25 13.29 -17.18
CA VAL A 71 -9.61 12.83 -18.53
C VAL A 71 -10.88 11.98 -18.49
N CYS A 72 -11.01 11.14 -17.47
CA CYS A 72 -12.13 10.22 -17.34
C CYS A 72 -13.16 10.67 -16.31
N HIS A 73 -12.74 11.39 -15.28
CA HIS A 73 -13.57 11.69 -14.12
C HIS A 73 -13.83 13.19 -13.95
N ALA A 74 -15.07 13.50 -13.56
CA ALA A 74 -15.41 14.79 -12.99
C ALA A 74 -15.00 14.82 -11.52
N ILE A 75 -14.23 15.83 -11.11
CA ILE A 75 -13.65 15.92 -9.77
C ILE A 75 -13.91 17.33 -9.22
N PRO A 76 -14.92 17.52 -8.35
CA PRO A 76 -15.22 18.84 -7.80
C PRO A 76 -13.99 19.43 -7.09
N GLY A 77 -13.78 20.74 -7.28
CA GLY A 77 -12.62 21.46 -6.73
C GLY A 77 -11.31 21.28 -7.50
N ILE A 78 -11.27 20.43 -8.52
CA ILE A 78 -10.12 20.33 -9.45
C ILE A 78 -10.51 21.00 -10.77
N GLN A 79 -9.83 22.11 -11.11
CA GLN A 79 -10.16 22.89 -12.30
C GLN A 79 -10.00 22.07 -13.59
N GLY A 80 -11.02 22.10 -14.45
CA GLY A 80 -11.02 21.39 -15.74
C GLY A 80 -11.23 19.88 -15.63
N ALA A 81 -11.54 19.35 -14.43
CA ALA A 81 -11.90 17.96 -14.25
C ALA A 81 -13.40 17.75 -14.48
N ASP A 82 -13.77 17.58 -15.75
CA ASP A 82 -15.16 17.41 -16.22
C ASP A 82 -15.38 16.07 -16.96
N GLY A 83 -14.47 15.10 -16.78
CA GLY A 83 -14.52 13.81 -17.44
C GLY A 83 -15.81 13.01 -17.14
N ARG A 84 -16.30 12.26 -18.12
CA ARG A 84 -17.56 11.48 -18.02
C ARG A 84 -17.43 10.01 -18.39
N VAL A 85 -16.21 9.55 -18.70
CA VAL A 85 -15.92 8.14 -19.01
C VAL A 85 -16.04 7.28 -17.75
N GLY A 86 -15.66 7.84 -16.59
CA GLY A 86 -15.85 7.25 -15.27
C GLY A 86 -16.85 8.04 -14.42
N PRO A 87 -17.22 7.52 -13.24
CA PRO A 87 -18.13 8.19 -12.32
C PRO A 87 -17.58 9.52 -11.79
N LYS A 88 -18.47 10.46 -11.50
CA LYS A 88 -18.11 11.68 -10.73
C LYS A 88 -17.51 11.27 -9.38
N LEU A 89 -16.42 11.93 -8.98
CA LEU A 89 -15.69 11.59 -7.77
C LEU A 89 -16.15 12.41 -6.56
N VAL A 90 -17.32 12.04 -6.04
CA VAL A 90 -17.96 12.56 -4.82
C VAL A 90 -18.06 11.43 -3.79
N LEU A 91 -16.91 10.94 -3.33
CA LEU A 91 -16.82 9.66 -2.61
C LEU A 91 -17.22 9.80 -1.14
N GLY A 92 -17.22 11.00 -0.57
CA GLY A 92 -17.83 11.24 0.73
C GLY A 92 -19.33 10.89 0.74
N THR A 93 -20.03 11.15 -0.36
CA THR A 93 -21.46 10.79 -0.52
C THR A 93 -21.63 9.38 -1.06
N THR A 94 -20.92 9.04 -2.14
CA THR A 94 -21.17 7.79 -2.88
C THR A 94 -20.38 6.59 -2.38
N GLY A 95 -19.27 6.79 -1.64
CA GLY A 95 -18.44 5.73 -1.10
C GLY A 95 -19.20 4.76 -0.18
N PRO A 96 -19.96 5.23 0.83
CA PRO A 96 -20.75 4.36 1.69
C PRO A 96 -21.79 3.52 0.90
N GLN A 97 -22.41 4.12 -0.10
CA GLN A 97 -23.40 3.46 -0.97
C GLN A 97 -22.76 2.33 -1.78
N ARG A 98 -21.55 2.56 -2.31
CA ARG A 98 -20.79 1.57 -3.08
C ARG A 98 -20.31 0.41 -2.21
N LEU A 99 -19.85 0.69 -0.99
CA LEU A 99 -19.49 -0.33 0.00
C LEU A 99 -20.68 -1.21 0.42
N ALA A 100 -21.87 -0.62 0.45
CA ALA A 100 -23.11 -1.33 0.77
C ALA A 100 -23.75 -2.05 -0.43
N ASP A 101 -23.23 -1.84 -1.65
CA ASP A 101 -23.78 -2.48 -2.86
C ASP A 101 -23.56 -4.01 -2.77
N PRO A 102 -24.62 -4.84 -2.91
CA PRO A 102 -24.49 -6.30 -2.88
C PRO A 102 -23.57 -6.89 -3.97
N ARG A 103 -23.25 -6.13 -5.01
CA ARG A 103 -22.30 -6.48 -6.08
C ARG A 103 -20.86 -6.15 -5.73
N TYR A 104 -20.61 -5.43 -4.64
CA TYR A 104 -19.25 -5.18 -4.16
C TYR A 104 -18.60 -6.51 -3.75
N ARG A 105 -17.42 -6.79 -4.34
CA ARG A 105 -16.64 -8.02 -4.09
C ARG A 105 -15.23 -7.72 -3.59
N GLY A 106 -14.93 -6.44 -3.35
CA GLY A 106 -13.68 -6.00 -2.79
C GLY A 106 -13.54 -6.26 -1.29
N ARG A 107 -12.39 -5.85 -0.76
CA ARG A 107 -11.96 -6.09 0.62
C ARG A 107 -12.03 -4.84 1.48
N ALA A 108 -12.23 -3.66 0.90
CA ALA A 108 -12.35 -2.43 1.64
C ALA A 108 -13.51 -2.46 2.64
N ARG A 109 -13.33 -1.74 3.75
CA ARG A 109 -14.32 -1.60 4.82
C ARG A 109 -14.61 -0.14 5.16
N THR A 110 -13.76 0.77 4.70
CA THR A 110 -13.91 2.22 4.85
C THR A 110 -13.96 2.87 3.47
N VAL A 111 -14.51 4.10 3.39
CA VAL A 111 -14.54 4.87 2.13
C VAL A 111 -13.13 5.10 1.62
N ARG A 112 -12.23 5.49 2.53
CA ARG A 112 -10.80 5.57 2.29
C ARG A 112 -10.21 4.32 1.61
N ASP A 113 -10.42 3.15 2.21
CA ASP A 113 -9.90 1.89 1.68
C ASP A 113 -10.51 1.57 0.32
N TYR A 114 -11.79 1.88 0.12
CA TYR A 114 -12.49 1.68 -1.14
C TYR A 114 -11.88 2.54 -2.26
N ILE A 115 -11.51 3.78 -1.96
CA ILE A 115 -10.84 4.66 -2.92
C ILE A 115 -9.48 4.08 -3.32
N VAL A 116 -8.67 3.68 -2.34
CA VAL A 116 -7.35 3.10 -2.59
C VAL A 116 -7.49 1.79 -3.39
N GLU A 117 -8.38 0.90 -3.00
CA GLU A 117 -8.66 -0.34 -3.72
C GLU A 117 -9.14 -0.08 -5.14
N SER A 118 -10.01 0.91 -5.36
CA SER A 118 -10.48 1.24 -6.71
C SER A 118 -9.35 1.72 -7.63
N VAL A 119 -8.31 2.36 -7.10
CA VAL A 119 -7.16 2.80 -7.91
C VAL A 119 -6.15 1.67 -8.13
N LEU A 120 -5.96 0.79 -7.15
CA LEU A 120 -5.01 -0.33 -7.24
C LEU A 120 -5.59 -1.56 -7.98
N GLU A 121 -6.88 -1.81 -7.80
CA GLU A 121 -7.63 -2.97 -8.29
C GLU A 121 -8.96 -2.49 -8.93
N PRO A 122 -8.95 -1.70 -10.02
CA PRO A 122 -10.16 -1.08 -10.58
C PRO A 122 -11.26 -2.07 -11.02
N GLY A 123 -10.89 -3.33 -11.27
CA GLY A 123 -11.84 -4.40 -11.59
C GLY A 123 -12.52 -5.05 -10.38
N ALA A 124 -12.09 -4.74 -9.14
CA ALA A 124 -12.69 -5.31 -7.92
C ALA A 124 -14.15 -4.87 -7.74
N TYR A 125 -14.49 -3.67 -8.23
CA TYR A 125 -15.86 -3.18 -8.30
C TYR A 125 -16.01 -2.09 -9.36
N VAL A 126 -16.91 -2.34 -10.31
CA VAL A 126 -17.27 -1.38 -11.36
C VAL A 126 -18.66 -0.81 -11.06
N VAL A 127 -18.73 0.53 -10.97
CA VAL A 127 -19.99 1.24 -10.75
C VAL A 127 -20.95 0.95 -11.91
N SER A 128 -22.21 0.67 -11.59
CA SER A 128 -23.22 0.36 -12.60
C SER A 128 -23.32 1.49 -13.64
N GLY A 129 -23.43 1.13 -14.92
CA GLY A 129 -23.50 2.09 -16.03
C GLY A 129 -22.15 2.57 -16.57
N TYR A 130 -21.02 2.15 -15.96
CA TYR A 130 -19.67 2.49 -16.44
C TYR A 130 -18.97 1.28 -17.06
N PRO A 131 -18.08 1.50 -18.05
CA PRO A 131 -17.38 0.41 -18.73
C PRO A 131 -16.30 -0.21 -17.83
N ASP A 132 -16.27 -1.54 -17.80
CA ASP A 132 -15.20 -2.31 -17.16
C ASP A 132 -13.86 -2.16 -17.91
N ARG A 133 -12.74 -2.41 -17.23
CA ARG A 133 -11.36 -2.38 -17.76
C ARG A 133 -10.96 -1.06 -18.44
N THR A 134 -11.69 0.02 -18.16
CA THR A 134 -11.41 1.36 -18.69
C THR A 134 -10.50 2.16 -17.76
N MET A 135 -10.65 1.99 -16.45
CA MET A 135 -9.73 2.60 -15.48
C MET A 135 -8.39 1.84 -15.49
N PRO A 136 -7.25 2.52 -15.69
CA PRO A 136 -5.96 1.86 -15.79
C PRO A 136 -5.55 1.09 -14.52
N GLY A 137 -5.14 -0.18 -14.68
CA GLY A 137 -4.68 -1.03 -13.56
C GLY A 137 -3.19 -0.85 -13.18
N TRP A 138 -2.48 0.10 -13.78
CA TRP A 138 -1.04 0.29 -13.55
C TRP A 138 -0.71 1.36 -12.49
N TYR A 139 -1.71 2.06 -11.94
CA TYR A 139 -1.48 3.16 -10.99
C TYR A 139 -0.72 2.74 -9.73
N GLY A 140 -0.91 1.51 -9.25
CA GLY A 140 -0.17 0.99 -8.09
C GLY A 140 1.34 0.97 -8.25
N GLN A 141 1.85 1.02 -9.49
CA GLN A 141 3.29 1.09 -9.78
C GLN A 141 3.78 2.51 -10.04
N LYS A 142 2.86 3.47 -10.17
CA LYS A 142 3.14 4.81 -10.70
C LYS A 142 2.78 5.95 -9.76
N LEU A 143 1.95 5.69 -8.75
CA LEU A 143 1.64 6.66 -7.71
C LEU A 143 2.49 6.34 -6.48
N SER A 144 3.13 7.36 -5.89
CA SER A 144 3.74 7.17 -4.58
C SER A 144 2.66 6.88 -3.52
N ALA A 145 3.05 6.24 -2.42
CA ALA A 145 2.14 5.99 -1.31
C ALA A 145 1.59 7.29 -0.71
N GLU A 146 2.40 8.36 -0.65
CA GLU A 146 1.98 9.67 -0.16
C GLU A 146 0.95 10.31 -1.09
N ALA A 147 1.20 10.31 -2.41
CA ALA A 147 0.25 10.84 -3.39
C ALA A 147 -1.09 10.11 -3.33
N MET A 148 -1.07 8.77 -3.31
CA MET A 148 -2.26 7.94 -3.14
C MET A 148 -3.04 8.33 -1.87
N GLY A 149 -2.33 8.50 -0.76
CA GLY A 149 -2.94 8.88 0.50
C GLY A 149 -3.58 10.27 0.45
N ARG A 150 -2.93 11.26 -0.14
CA ARG A 150 -3.48 12.62 -0.24
C ARG A 150 -4.69 12.66 -1.18
N MET A 151 -4.60 12.02 -2.33
CA MET A 151 -5.71 11.92 -3.29
C MET A 151 -6.91 11.22 -2.66
N ALA A 152 -6.71 10.10 -1.96
CA ALA A 152 -7.80 9.42 -1.29
C ALA A 152 -8.43 10.26 -0.15
N ALA A 153 -7.68 11.18 0.47
CA ALA A 153 -8.20 11.99 1.60
C ALA A 153 -9.12 13.06 1.05
N TYR A 154 -8.66 13.67 -0.02
CA TYR A 154 -9.42 14.65 -0.77
C TYR A 154 -10.74 14.05 -1.28
N LEU A 155 -10.70 12.88 -1.92
CA LEU A 155 -11.91 12.23 -2.44
C LEU A 155 -12.87 11.77 -1.35
N GLU A 156 -12.36 11.28 -0.22
CA GLU A 156 -13.18 10.88 0.93
C GLU A 156 -13.92 12.08 1.55
N ALA A 157 -13.30 13.26 1.57
CA ALA A 157 -13.92 14.48 2.07
C ALA A 157 -14.90 15.14 1.06
N LEU A 158 -14.88 14.74 -0.21
CA LEU A 158 -15.71 15.31 -1.26
C LEU A 158 -17.13 14.72 -1.28
N ALA A 159 -18.10 15.52 -0.85
CA ALA A 159 -19.53 15.21 -0.94
C ALA A 159 -20.17 15.85 -2.19
N GLU A 160 -21.36 15.39 -2.58
CA GLU A 160 -22.21 16.12 -3.52
C GLU A 160 -22.66 17.45 -2.90
N ASP A 161 -22.62 18.52 -3.70
CA ASP A 161 -23.24 19.79 -3.33
C ASP A 161 -24.76 19.56 -3.22
N SER A 162 -25.34 19.83 -2.05
CA SER A 162 -26.77 19.70 -1.76
C SER A 162 -27.61 20.81 -2.39
#